data_AF-A0A9Y2KXB0-F1
#
_entry.id   AF-A0A9Y2KXB0-F1
#
_cell.length_a   1.000
_cell.length_b   1.000
_cell.length_c   1.000
_cell.angle_alpha   90.00
_cell.angle_beta   90.00
_cell.angle_gamma   90.00
#
_symmetry.space_group_name_H-M   'P 1'
#
loop_
_entity.id
_entity.type
_entity.pdbx_description
1 polymer ?
#
loop_
_entity_poly.entity_id
_entity_poly.type
_entity_poly.pdbx_seq_one_letter_code
_entity_poly.pdbx_strand_id
1 'polypeptide(L)' 'MAMIFLALGLVFIVEGLAYVLAPSLVERLLQMMRQLGLNERRQIGAMAMGLGLVLLWIAHLLGA' A
#
# COMPACT_ATOMS: atom_id res chain seq x y z
N MET A 1 9.62 19.92 0.68
CA MET A 1 10.53 19.06 1.45
C MET A 1 9.86 18.42 2.67
N ALA A 2 9.17 19.16 3.55
CA ALA A 2 8.46 18.58 4.71
C ALA A 2 7.44 17.47 4.36
N MET A 3 6.67 17.65 3.27
CA MET A 3 5.69 16.65 2.83
C MET A 3 6.29 15.29 2.47
N ILE A 4 7.55 15.25 2.03
CA ILE A 4 8.24 13.99 1.70
C ILE A 4 8.49 13.19 2.99
N PHE A 5 8.98 13.86 4.04
CA PHE A 5 9.19 13.23 5.34
C PHE A 5 7.87 12.78 5.97
N LEU A 6 6.80 13.57 5.81
CA LEU A 6 5.47 13.20 6.28
C LEU A 6 4.95 11.94 5.57
N ALA A 7 4.99 11.92 4.23
CA ALA A 7 4.54 10.79 3.44
C ALA A 7 5.32 9.51 3.77
N LEU A 8 6.66 9.60 3.83
CA LEU A 8 7.52 8.47 4.18
C LEU A 8 7.29 8.00 5.63
N GLY A 9 7.15 8.93 6.58
CA GLY A 9 6.87 8.61 7.97
C GLY A 9 5.54 7.87 8.15
N LEU A 10 4.48 8.33 7.48
CA LEU A 10 3.19 7.66 7.50
C LEU A 10 3.26 6.25 6.90
N VAL A 11 3.94 6.08 5.76
CA VAL A 11 4.16 4.75 5.16
C VAL A 11 4.88 3.82 6.12
N PHE A 12 5.96 4.26 6.76
CA PHE A 12 6.69 3.45 7.74
C PHE A 12 5.88 3.12 9.00
N ILE A 13 5.05 4.04 9.49
CA ILE A 13 4.15 3.75 10.61
C ILE A 13 3.15 2.68 10.22
N VAL A 14 2.46 2.83 9.08
CA VAL A 14 1.43 1.87 8.64
C VAL A 14 2.04 0.49 8.36
N GLU A 15 3.15 0.42 7.64
CA GLU A 15 3.88 -0.83 7.38
C GLU A 15 4.40 -1.46 8.68
N GLY A 16 5.01 -0.65 9.56
CA GLY A 16 5.51 -1.10 10.86
C GLY A 16 4.41 -1.70 11.75
N LEU A 17 3.22 -1.09 11.75
CA LEU A 17 2.07 -1.62 12.48
C LEU A 17 1.63 -2.98 11.96
N ALA A 18 1.64 -3.19 10.63
CA ALA A 18 1.34 -4.50 10.06
C ALA A 18 2.30 -5.58 10.58
N TYR A 19 3.60 -5.26 10.67
CA TYR A 19 4.61 -6.20 11.19
C TYR A 19 4.52 -6.42 12.70
N VAL A 20 4.23 -5.39 13.50
CA VAL A 20 4.17 -5.49 14.96
C VAL A 20 2.87 -6.14 15.44
N LEU A 21 1.73 -5.72 14.89
CA LEU A 21 0.41 -6.12 15.40
C LEU A 21 -0.10 -7.41 14.76
N ALA A 22 0.23 -7.67 13.49
CA ALA A 22 -0.35 -8.79 12.75
C ALA A 22 0.63 -9.43 11.74
N PRO A 23 1.80 -9.91 12.21
CA PRO A 23 2.80 -10.52 11.33
C PRO A 23 2.26 -11.72 10.54
N SER A 24 1.35 -12.50 11.12
CA SER A 24 0.72 -13.65 10.46
C SER A 24 -0.18 -13.28 9.28
N LEU A 25 -0.76 -12.06 9.26
CA LEU A 25 -1.52 -11.58 8.12
C LEU A 25 -0.61 -11.31 6.92
N VAL A 26 0.58 -10.75 7.17
CA VAL A 26 1.57 -10.49 6.12
C VAL A 26 2.00 -11.81 5.48
N GLU A 27 2.32 -12.82 6.28
CA GLU A 27 2.68 -14.16 5.78
C GLU A 27 1.56 -14.79 4.96
N ARG A 28 0.32 -14.71 5.44
CA ARG A 28 -0.84 -15.27 4.73
C ARG A 28 -1.11 -14.54 3.41
N LEU A 29 -0.98 -13.22 3.38
CA LEU A 29 -1.09 -12.42 2.16
C LEU A 29 -0.01 -12.81 1.15
N LEU A 30 1.24 -12.97 1.62
CA LEU A 30 2.34 -13.41 0.77
C LEU A 30 2.10 -14.82 0.22
N GLN A 31 1.58 -15.75 1.03
CA GLN A 31 1.22 -17.09 0.58
C GLN A 31 0.13 -17.06 -0.49
N MET A 32 -0.91 -16.24 -0.31
CA MET A 32 -1.95 -16.03 -1.32
C MET A 32 -1.38 -15.43 -2.60
N MET A 33 -0.56 -14.39 -2.51
CA MET A 33 0.10 -13.81 -3.68
C MET A 33 1.01 -14.82 -4.38
N ARG A 34 1.63 -15.73 -3.63
CA ARG A 34 2.50 -16.77 -4.19
C ARG A 34 1.74 -17.80 -5.03
N GLN A 35 0.45 -17.99 -4.78
CA GLN A 35 -0.43 -18.85 -5.58
C GLN A 35 -0.84 -18.21 -6.92
N LEU A 36 -0.75 -16.88 -7.02
CA LEU A 36 -1.08 -16.15 -8.24
C LEU A 36 0.06 -16.20 -9.27
N GLY A 37 -0.32 -16.22 -10.55
CA GLY A 37 0.60 -16.10 -11.68
C GLY A 37 1.22 -14.70 -11.78
N LEU A 38 2.32 -14.57 -12.54
CA LEU A 38 3.04 -13.29 -12.67
C LEU A 38 2.15 -12.17 -13.23
N ASN A 39 1.29 -12.46 -14.20
CA ASN A 39 0.37 -11.48 -14.76
C ASN A 39 -0.67 -11.00 -13.76
N GLU A 40 -1.25 -11.90 -12.95
CA GLU A 40 -2.24 -11.56 -11.93
C GLU A 40 -1.62 -10.69 -10.83
N ARG A 41 -0.40 -10.99 -10.39
CA ARG A 41 0.34 -10.15 -9.44
C ARG A 41 0.55 -8.73 -9.98
N ARG A 42 0.90 -8.61 -11.26
CA ARG A 42 1.06 -7.30 -11.93
C ARG A 42 -0.25 -6.54 -12.02
N GLN A 43 -1.35 -7.23 -12.31
CA GLN A 43 -2.68 -6.61 -12.36
C GLN A 43 -3.11 -6.09 -10.98
N ILE A 44 -2.92 -6.87 -9.92
CA ILE A 44 -3.21 -6.43 -8.55
C ILE A 44 -2.36 -5.20 -8.19
N GLY A 45 -1.06 -5.23 -8.50
CA GLY A 45 -0.18 -4.08 -8.27
C GLY A 45 -0.63 -2.84 -9.05
N ALA A 46 -1.04 -3.00 -10.30
CA ALA A 46 -1.55 -1.90 -11.12
C ALA A 46 -2.86 -1.33 -10.57
N MET A 47 -3.77 -2.19 -10.09
CA MET A 47 -5.01 -1.77 -9.43
C MET A 47 -4.73 -1.02 -8.13
N ALA A 48 -3.82 -1.51 -7.29
CA ALA A 48 -3.43 -0.86 -6.05
C ALA A 48 -2.81 0.53 -6.31
N MET A 49 -1.93 0.63 -7.32
CA MET A 49 -1.36 1.91 -7.77
C MET A 49 -2.44 2.86 -8.28
N GLY A 50 -3.37 2.36 -9.12
CA GLY A 50 -4.48 3.15 -9.65
C GLY A 50 -5.40 3.69 -8.54
N LEU A 51 -5.74 2.85 -7.55
CA LEU A 51 -6.50 3.26 -6.37
C LEU A 51 -5.75 4.32 -5.56
N GLY A 52 -4.44 4.15 -5.35
CA GLY A 52 -3.60 5.14 -4.68
C GLY A 52 -3.65 6.50 -5.38
N LEU A 53 -3.55 6.51 -6.72
CA LEU A 53 -3.66 7.74 -7.51
C LEU A 53 -5.04 8.39 -7.36
N VAL A 54 -6.12 7.61 -7.40
CA VAL A 54 -7.49 8.11 -7.20
C VAL A 54 -7.65 8.71 -5.80
N LEU A 55 -7.11 8.07 -4.76
CA LEU A 55 -7.16 8.61 -3.40
C LEU A 55 -6.39 9.93 -3.27
N LEU A 56 -5.20 10.04 -3.88
CA LEU A 56 -4.45 11.29 -3.92
C LEU A 56 -5.22 12.38 -4.69
N TRP A 57 -5.89 12.01 -5.77
CA TRP A 57 -6.73 12.93 -6.53
C TRP A 57 -7.90 13.45 -5.69
N ILE A 58 -8.58 12.57 -4.95
CA ILE A 58 -9.65 12.95 -4.03
C ILE A 58 -9.10 13.86 -2.93
N ALA A 59 -7.96 13.53 -2.33
CA ALA A 59 -7.33 14.37 -1.31
C ALA A 59 -7.05 15.78 -1.86
N HIS A 60 -6.53 15.88 -3.08
CA HIS A 60 -6.32 17.17 -3.76
C HIS A 60 -7.64 17.93 -3.99
N LEU A 61 -8.72 17.25 -4.39
CA LEU A 61 -10.04 17.87 -4.53
C LEU A 61 -10.60 18.39 -3.20
N LEU A 62 -10.22 17.76 -2.08
CA LEU A 62 -10.59 18.15 -0.72
C LEU A 62 -9.70 19.26 -0.14
N GLY A 63 -8.69 19.72 -0.89
CA GLY A 63 -7.84 20.85 -0.51
C GLY A 63 -6.52 20.47 0.18
N ALA A 64 -6.08 19.22 0.07
CA ALA A 64 -4.71 18.81 0.42
C ALA A 64 -3.70 19.26 -0.65
#